data_AF-A0A928ISU0-F1
#
_entry.id   AF-A0A928ISU0-F1
#
_cell.length_a   1.000
_cell.length_b   1.000
_cell.length_c   1.000
_cell.angle_alpha   90.00
_cell.angle_beta   90.00
_cell.angle_gamma   90.00
#
_symmetry.space_group_name_H-M   'P 1'
#
loop_
_entity.id
_entity.type
_entity.pdbx_description
1 polymer ?
#
loop_
_entity_poly.entity_id
_entity_poly.type
_entity_poly.pdbx_seq_one_letter_code
_entity_poly.pdbx_strand_id
1 'polypeptide(L)'
;MKNFKKLLSLLLCTLMLLSAFTTVASAAFVDVKESDYYYDAVKWALEKGITTGTSDTTFSPKADCSRAQAVTFLWRAAGSPTPTLTKTNFTDINKDAYYYTAVLWALENNITTGTSATTFAPTMKCSRAQIVTFLWRTMGAPVIDGPAPFTDVSIDAFYRNAVLWAVNNDITTGTGGGYFSPTKTCSRAQIVTFLYRCFNNEASELKIVVQPEDHYMRGSQEEVTFSITIEGGVPNYYYEWVVLYENGPYTTLHGATSDTEDEFTVEITDYDFDNFNSTKELIVYCNVTDIEGTEITSNRVSVYAKEHYPHLTVVSDLEDYYMKTSQEEATFTIEVDGGFAPYSYTWTVLCDGEVTYTENDLSDEKTNTFKHEFSDYDFDDYRDISVYCTIMDQHANSNAETVKTRHGAVWSKDTFRIAAQPQDHQMTYSQENVEFTVKVGGGTAPYTYTWYTLYDNEEIAEISSTTTVNSSTFTREFTDYDFDDYNNVGVYCVIKDAKGNTITSKIGNVIPK
;
A
#
# COMPACT_ATOMS: atom_id res chain seq x y z
N MET A 1 31.01 -30.37 -41.35
CA MET A 1 30.32 -29.41 -42.26
C MET A 1 29.29 -28.57 -41.49
N LYS A 2 29.75 -27.94 -40.40
CA LYS A 2 29.17 -26.72 -39.85
C LYS A 2 29.97 -25.58 -40.51
N ASN A 3 29.33 -24.47 -40.87
CA ASN A 3 29.91 -23.28 -41.57
C ASN A 3 29.69 -23.19 -43.10
N PHE A 4 28.48 -23.47 -43.61
CA PHE A 4 28.12 -23.02 -44.98
C PHE A 4 26.69 -22.45 -45.14
N LYS A 5 25.89 -22.36 -44.05
CA LYS A 5 24.54 -21.75 -44.09
C LYS A 5 24.44 -20.38 -43.40
N LYS A 6 25.51 -19.89 -42.75
CA LYS A 6 25.56 -18.55 -42.14
C LYS A 6 26.15 -17.47 -43.05
N LEU A 7 26.57 -17.80 -44.28
CA LEU A 7 27.19 -16.85 -45.20
C LEU A 7 26.29 -16.35 -46.35
N LEU A 8 25.03 -16.80 -46.43
CA LEU A 8 24.07 -16.32 -47.44
C LEU A 8 22.97 -15.40 -46.87
N SER A 9 22.95 -15.19 -45.55
CA SER A 9 22.01 -14.27 -44.87
C SER A 9 22.59 -12.88 -44.61
N LEU A 10 23.86 -12.65 -44.94
CA LEU A 10 24.56 -11.39 -44.66
C LEU A 10 24.79 -10.51 -45.90
N LEU A 11 24.25 -10.89 -47.07
CA LEU A 11 24.40 -10.12 -48.32
C LEU A 11 23.08 -9.75 -49.01
N LEU A 12 21.93 -10.00 -48.37
CA LEU A 12 20.60 -9.62 -48.89
C LEU A 12 19.84 -8.61 -47.98
N CYS A 13 20.51 -8.06 -46.96
CA CYS A 13 19.91 -7.14 -45.98
C CYS A 13 20.54 -5.73 -45.96
N THR A 14 21.34 -5.39 -46.97
CA THR A 14 21.91 -4.04 -47.15
C THR A 14 21.46 -3.36 -48.45
N LEU A 15 20.45 -3.89 -49.14
CA LEU A 15 19.90 -3.30 -50.37
C LEU A 15 18.37 -3.13 -50.32
N MET A 16 17.84 -2.63 -49.21
CA MET A 16 16.55 -1.92 -49.12
C MET A 16 16.62 -0.86 -48.00
N LEU A 17 17.70 -0.07 -48.00
CA LEU A 17 17.80 1.16 -47.23
C LEU A 17 18.14 2.29 -48.20
N LEU A 18 17.17 2.57 -49.06
CA LEU A 18 16.96 3.88 -49.65
C LEU A 18 15.49 3.96 -50.06
N SER A 19 14.58 3.80 -49.09
CA SER A 19 13.38 4.64 -49.18
C SER A 19 13.94 6.05 -49.21
N ALA A 20 13.79 6.72 -50.34
CA ALA A 20 13.97 8.16 -50.37
C ALA A 20 12.99 8.68 -49.31
N PHE A 21 13.49 9.00 -48.12
CA PHE A 21 12.92 10.09 -47.37
C PHE A 21 13.08 11.26 -48.33
N THR A 22 12.04 11.49 -49.13
CA THR A 22 11.73 12.85 -49.51
C THR A 22 11.68 13.56 -48.18
N THR A 23 12.76 14.26 -47.85
CA THR A 23 12.70 15.38 -46.94
C THR A 23 11.62 16.25 -47.56
N VAL A 24 10.38 16.10 -47.07
CA VAL A 24 9.39 17.13 -47.25
C VAL A 24 10.05 18.29 -46.53
N ALA A 25 10.71 19.15 -47.30
CA ALA A 25 11.14 20.43 -46.80
C ALA A 25 9.92 20.97 -46.07
N SER A 26 10.02 21.12 -44.75
CA SER A 26 8.94 21.70 -43.95
C SER A 26 8.74 23.10 -44.51
N ALA A 27 7.82 23.20 -45.46
CA ALA A 27 7.44 24.44 -46.08
C ALA A 27 6.63 25.13 -44.99
N ALA A 28 7.32 25.92 -44.17
CA ALA A 28 6.66 26.79 -43.22
C ALA A 28 5.61 27.60 -43.99
N PHE A 29 4.34 27.38 -43.65
CA PHE A 29 3.25 28.11 -44.29
C PHE A 29 3.44 29.60 -44.06
N VAL A 30 3.37 30.40 -45.13
CA VAL A 30 3.69 31.84 -45.04
C VAL A 30 2.70 32.61 -44.16
N ASP A 31 1.53 32.04 -43.90
CA ASP A 31 0.46 32.57 -43.07
C ASP A 31 0.40 31.97 -41.66
N VAL A 32 1.46 31.26 -41.23
CA VAL A 32 1.62 30.69 -39.89
C VAL A 32 2.97 31.11 -39.32
N LYS A 33 2.96 32.02 -38.34
CA LYS A 33 4.17 32.57 -37.70
C LYS A 33 4.47 31.82 -36.40
N GLU A 34 5.74 31.70 -36.03
CA GLU A 34 6.16 31.11 -34.73
C GLU A 34 5.49 31.76 -33.52
N SER A 35 5.15 33.05 -33.61
CA SER A 35 4.43 33.79 -32.56
C SER A 35 2.92 33.51 -32.51
N ASP A 36 2.35 32.79 -33.47
CA ASP A 36 0.93 32.48 -33.51
C ASP A 36 0.60 31.36 -32.50
N TYR A 37 -0.49 31.48 -31.74
CA TYR A 37 -0.87 30.49 -30.72
C TYR A 37 -1.08 29.07 -31.26
N TYR A 38 -1.30 28.93 -32.57
CA TYR A 38 -1.54 27.66 -33.25
C TYR A 38 -0.31 27.14 -33.98
N TYR A 39 0.85 27.78 -33.86
CA TYR A 39 2.06 27.39 -34.59
C TYR A 39 2.43 25.93 -34.35
N ASP A 40 2.60 25.53 -33.08
CA ASP A 40 2.99 24.16 -32.72
C ASP A 40 1.92 23.14 -33.13
N ALA A 41 0.65 23.49 -32.97
CA ALA A 41 -0.46 22.65 -33.39
C ALA A 41 -0.46 22.40 -34.90
N VAL A 42 -0.21 23.44 -35.70
CA VAL A 42 -0.12 23.31 -37.17
C VAL A 42 1.11 22.49 -37.56
N LYS A 43 2.26 22.72 -36.92
CA LYS A 43 3.48 21.95 -37.14
C LYS A 43 3.25 20.46 -36.85
N TRP A 44 2.72 20.13 -35.68
CA TRP A 44 2.34 18.76 -35.31
C TRP A 44 1.38 18.12 -36.31
N ALA A 45 0.35 18.86 -36.73
CA ALA A 45 -0.63 18.34 -37.68
C ALA A 45 -0.05 18.07 -39.08
N LEU A 46 0.99 18.80 -39.48
CA LEU A 46 1.72 18.51 -40.71
C LEU A 46 2.61 17.29 -40.55
N GLU A 47 3.39 17.22 -39.47
CA GLU A 47 4.31 16.12 -39.16
C GLU A 47 3.56 14.78 -39.04
N LYS A 48 2.37 14.78 -38.43
CA LYS A 48 1.49 13.60 -38.31
C LYS A 48 0.62 13.35 -39.54
N GLY A 49 0.70 14.16 -40.60
CA GLY A 49 -0.10 13.99 -41.82
C GLY A 49 -1.61 14.22 -41.65
N ILE A 50 -2.02 14.93 -40.59
CA ILE A 50 -3.43 15.24 -40.30
C ILE A 50 -4.00 16.20 -41.35
N THR A 51 -3.18 17.13 -41.83
CA THR A 51 -3.57 18.13 -42.84
C THR A 51 -2.39 18.52 -43.71
N THR A 52 -2.66 18.97 -44.94
CA THR A 52 -1.64 19.37 -45.92
C THR A 52 -1.71 20.87 -46.27
N GLY A 53 -2.48 21.67 -45.52
CA GLY A 53 -2.77 23.06 -45.89
C GLY A 53 -3.84 23.22 -46.97
N THR A 54 -4.03 24.44 -47.46
CA THR A 54 -4.92 24.77 -48.59
C THR A 54 -4.15 24.95 -49.91
N SER A 55 -2.83 25.06 -49.83
CA SER A 55 -1.87 24.99 -50.93
C SER A 55 -0.50 24.60 -50.36
N ASP A 56 0.48 24.37 -51.21
CA ASP A 56 1.84 24.00 -50.82
C ASP A 56 2.52 25.02 -49.87
N THR A 57 2.08 26.28 -49.86
CA THR A 57 2.68 27.35 -49.06
C THR A 57 1.71 28.05 -48.11
N THR A 58 0.44 27.62 -48.03
CA THR A 58 -0.60 28.32 -47.25
C THR A 58 -1.45 27.36 -46.43
N PHE A 59 -1.64 27.66 -45.13
CA PHE A 59 -2.50 26.89 -44.23
C PHE A 59 -3.96 27.37 -44.20
N SER A 60 -4.16 28.68 -44.34
CA SER A 60 -5.43 29.39 -44.13
C SER A 60 -5.98 29.27 -42.69
N PRO A 61 -5.25 29.69 -41.65
CA PRO A 61 -5.60 29.45 -40.24
C PRO A 61 -6.96 30.03 -39.82
N LYS A 62 -7.38 31.12 -40.47
CA LYS A 62 -8.63 31.84 -40.19
C LYS A 62 -9.83 31.35 -41.01
N ALA A 63 -9.63 30.43 -41.95
CA ALA A 63 -10.73 29.91 -42.74
C ALA A 63 -11.60 28.94 -41.92
N ASP A 64 -12.92 29.09 -42.00
CA ASP A 64 -13.86 28.20 -41.33
C ASP A 64 -13.84 26.81 -41.96
N CYS A 65 -13.75 25.79 -41.10
CA CYS A 65 -13.78 24.39 -41.53
C CYS A 65 -15.20 23.87 -41.69
N SER A 66 -15.41 23.06 -42.73
CA SER A 66 -16.65 22.29 -42.85
C SER A 66 -16.65 21.06 -41.93
N ARG A 67 -17.84 20.48 -41.69
CA ARG A 67 -17.99 19.21 -40.96
C ARG A 67 -17.17 18.07 -41.59
N ALA A 68 -17.10 18.01 -42.92
CA ALA A 68 -16.27 17.04 -43.62
C ALA A 68 -14.78 17.23 -43.31
N GLN A 69 -14.27 18.47 -43.32
CA GLN A 69 -12.87 18.74 -42.98
C GLN A 69 -12.56 18.39 -41.52
N ALA A 70 -13.47 18.73 -40.61
CA ALA A 70 -13.32 18.45 -39.19
C ALA A 70 -13.23 16.94 -38.90
N VAL A 71 -14.14 16.14 -39.44
CA VAL A 71 -14.13 14.68 -39.21
C VAL A 71 -12.92 14.02 -39.87
N THR A 72 -12.47 14.50 -41.03
CA THR A 72 -11.26 13.99 -41.67
C THR A 72 -10.00 14.28 -40.86
N PHE A 73 -9.87 15.48 -40.27
CA PHE A 73 -8.74 15.79 -39.40
C PHE A 73 -8.75 14.92 -38.15
N LEU A 74 -9.90 14.75 -37.51
CA LEU A 74 -10.04 13.91 -36.33
C LEU A 74 -9.71 12.43 -36.62
N TRP A 75 -10.23 11.89 -37.73
CA TRP A 75 -9.94 10.52 -38.16
C TRP A 75 -8.44 10.29 -38.40
N ARG A 76 -7.76 11.27 -39.02
CA ARG A 76 -6.30 11.19 -39.22
C ARG A 76 -5.52 11.32 -37.92
N ALA A 77 -5.95 12.20 -37.03
CA ALA A 77 -5.35 12.35 -35.70
C ALA A 77 -5.45 11.05 -34.90
N ALA A 78 -6.56 10.31 -35.03
CA ALA A 78 -6.77 9.00 -34.44
C ALA A 78 -6.05 7.83 -35.16
N GLY A 79 -5.10 8.11 -36.07
CA GLY A 79 -4.32 7.08 -36.76
C GLY A 79 -4.95 6.53 -38.05
N SER A 80 -6.00 7.16 -38.56
CA SER A 80 -6.72 6.72 -39.78
C SER A 80 -7.23 5.26 -39.76
N PRO A 81 -7.88 4.80 -38.67
CA PRO A 81 -8.38 3.43 -38.56
C PRO A 81 -9.35 3.10 -39.69
N THR A 82 -9.24 1.88 -40.22
CA THR A 82 -10.11 1.43 -41.32
C THR A 82 -11.44 0.98 -40.75
N PRO A 83 -12.58 1.61 -41.12
CA PRO A 83 -13.89 1.20 -40.62
C PRO A 83 -14.33 -0.13 -41.22
N THR A 84 -15.11 -0.90 -40.46
CA THR A 84 -15.78 -2.11 -40.99
C THR A 84 -17.07 -1.76 -41.74
N LEU A 85 -17.70 -0.64 -41.37
CA LEU A 85 -18.87 -0.09 -42.03
C LEU A 85 -18.51 0.33 -43.47
N THR A 86 -19.19 -0.26 -44.44
CA THR A 86 -18.91 -0.03 -45.88
C THR A 86 -19.84 0.99 -46.53
N LYS A 87 -20.95 1.34 -45.88
CA LYS A 87 -21.97 2.27 -46.39
C LYS A 87 -22.62 3.10 -45.29
N THR A 88 -23.15 4.26 -45.65
CA THR A 88 -23.92 5.15 -44.78
C THR A 88 -25.34 5.35 -45.32
N ASN A 89 -26.27 5.71 -44.42
CA ASN A 89 -27.64 6.11 -44.78
C ASN A 89 -27.75 7.59 -45.15
N PHE A 90 -26.66 8.36 -45.05
CA PHE A 90 -26.63 9.77 -45.45
C PHE A 90 -26.70 9.92 -46.97
N THR A 91 -27.68 10.69 -47.44
CA THR A 91 -27.96 10.86 -48.88
C THR A 91 -27.12 11.98 -49.52
N ASP A 92 -26.47 12.82 -48.71
CA ASP A 92 -25.66 13.96 -49.12
C ASP A 92 -24.15 13.68 -49.12
N ILE A 93 -23.77 12.41 -49.15
CA ILE A 93 -22.37 11.97 -49.19
C ILE A 93 -22.12 11.16 -50.48
N ASN A 94 -21.13 11.60 -51.25
CA ASN A 94 -20.60 10.82 -52.37
C ASN A 94 -19.55 9.82 -51.87
N LYS A 95 -19.65 8.56 -52.29
CA LYS A 95 -18.69 7.48 -51.96
C LYS A 95 -17.25 7.76 -52.40
N ASP A 96 -17.07 8.58 -53.43
CA ASP A 96 -15.76 8.95 -53.97
C ASP A 96 -15.20 10.24 -53.33
N ALA A 97 -15.91 10.80 -52.33
CA ALA A 97 -15.46 11.99 -51.62
C ALA A 97 -14.31 11.68 -50.65
N TYR A 98 -13.35 12.60 -50.53
CA TYR A 98 -12.16 12.44 -49.68
C TYR A 98 -12.45 12.14 -48.19
N TYR A 99 -13.64 12.53 -47.71
CA TYR A 99 -14.07 12.36 -46.32
C TYR A 99 -14.93 11.12 -46.10
N TYR A 100 -15.23 10.32 -47.14
CA TYR A 100 -16.16 9.20 -47.06
C TYR A 100 -15.76 8.19 -45.98
N THR A 101 -14.51 7.71 -46.02
CA THR A 101 -13.97 6.75 -45.04
C THR A 101 -13.99 7.31 -43.62
N ALA A 102 -13.62 8.57 -43.44
CA ALA A 102 -13.65 9.23 -42.13
C ALA A 102 -15.07 9.32 -41.55
N VAL A 103 -16.08 9.56 -42.39
CA VAL A 103 -17.48 9.57 -41.95
C VAL A 103 -17.97 8.17 -41.57
N LEU A 104 -17.58 7.13 -42.32
CA LEU A 104 -17.93 5.74 -41.97
C LEU A 104 -17.35 5.35 -40.62
N TRP A 105 -16.07 5.66 -40.37
CA TRP A 105 -15.43 5.47 -39.07
C TRP A 105 -16.15 6.23 -37.95
N ALA A 106 -16.49 7.50 -38.18
CA ALA A 106 -17.18 8.32 -37.20
C ALA A 106 -18.60 7.82 -36.89
N LEU A 107 -19.28 7.18 -37.85
CA LEU A 107 -20.59 6.56 -37.62
C LEU A 107 -20.46 5.26 -36.83
N GLU A 108 -19.53 4.39 -37.23
CA GLU A 108 -19.27 3.11 -36.57
C GLU A 108 -18.93 3.29 -35.09
N ASN A 109 -18.15 4.33 -34.77
CA ASN A 109 -17.71 4.62 -33.40
C ASN A 109 -18.65 5.60 -32.67
N ASN A 110 -19.86 5.85 -33.19
CA ASN A 110 -20.84 6.76 -32.60
C ASN A 110 -20.34 8.21 -32.34
N ILE A 111 -19.28 8.63 -33.01
CA ILE A 111 -18.71 9.99 -32.93
C ILE A 111 -19.71 11.00 -33.51
N THR A 112 -20.43 10.62 -34.57
CA THR A 112 -21.47 11.47 -35.18
C THR A 112 -22.72 10.68 -35.55
N THR A 113 -23.88 11.33 -35.39
CA THR A 113 -25.19 10.84 -35.82
C THR A 113 -25.73 11.60 -37.03
N GLY A 114 -24.93 12.50 -37.62
CA GLY A 114 -25.39 13.44 -38.67
C GLY A 114 -26.13 14.65 -38.11
N THR A 115 -26.63 15.52 -39.00
CA THR A 115 -27.55 16.61 -38.66
C THR A 115 -29.01 16.14 -38.69
N SER A 116 -29.26 14.99 -39.32
CA SER A 116 -30.51 14.24 -39.27
C SER A 116 -30.18 12.75 -39.49
N ALA A 117 -31.18 11.87 -39.39
CA ALA A 117 -31.00 10.44 -39.66
C ALA A 117 -30.48 10.11 -41.08
N THR A 118 -30.65 11.03 -42.04
CA THR A 118 -30.30 10.82 -43.46
C THR A 118 -29.41 11.93 -44.04
N THR A 119 -28.88 12.84 -43.21
CA THR A 119 -28.08 13.98 -43.68
C THR A 119 -26.88 14.22 -42.77
N PHE A 120 -25.68 14.34 -43.36
CA PHE A 120 -24.45 14.66 -42.64
C PHE A 120 -24.09 16.15 -42.67
N ALA A 121 -24.48 16.84 -43.73
CA ALA A 121 -24.13 18.22 -44.08
C ALA A 121 -22.62 18.48 -44.23
N PRO A 122 -21.92 17.84 -45.19
CA PRO A 122 -20.46 17.88 -45.29
C PRO A 122 -19.86 19.26 -45.54
N THR A 123 -20.60 20.18 -46.17
CA THR A 123 -20.16 21.54 -46.49
C THR A 123 -20.54 22.56 -45.40
N MET A 124 -21.41 22.19 -44.45
CA MET A 124 -21.80 23.03 -43.33
C MET A 124 -20.57 23.36 -42.47
N LYS A 125 -20.41 24.63 -42.08
CA LYS A 125 -19.33 25.05 -41.19
C LYS A 125 -19.57 24.48 -39.79
N CYS A 126 -18.55 23.85 -39.24
CA CYS A 126 -18.66 23.15 -37.96
C CYS A 126 -18.55 24.16 -36.81
N SER A 127 -19.48 24.08 -35.84
CA SER A 127 -19.43 24.94 -34.66
C SER A 127 -18.45 24.42 -33.60
N ARG A 128 -18.01 25.30 -32.69
CA ARG A 128 -17.17 24.93 -31.53
C ARG A 128 -17.75 23.77 -30.72
N ALA A 129 -19.05 23.81 -30.45
CA ALA A 129 -19.74 22.73 -29.77
C ALA A 129 -19.62 21.39 -30.52
N GLN A 130 -19.86 21.39 -31.83
CA GLN A 130 -19.79 20.17 -32.64
C GLN A 130 -18.38 19.57 -32.67
N ILE A 131 -17.34 20.41 -32.79
CA ILE A 131 -15.95 19.95 -32.77
C ILE A 131 -15.62 19.29 -31.43
N VAL A 132 -15.90 19.96 -30.32
CA VAL A 132 -15.59 19.42 -28.99
C VAL A 132 -16.41 18.16 -28.69
N THR A 133 -17.68 18.08 -29.13
CA THR A 133 -18.47 16.85 -29.02
C THR A 133 -17.87 15.70 -29.84
N PHE A 134 -17.32 15.96 -31.02
CA PHE A 134 -16.63 14.92 -31.78
C PHE A 134 -15.39 14.41 -31.05
N LEU A 135 -14.53 15.32 -30.55
CA LEU A 135 -13.34 14.94 -29.80
C LEU A 135 -13.71 14.12 -28.54
N TRP A 136 -14.65 14.61 -27.74
CA TRP A 136 -15.10 13.93 -26.53
C TRP A 136 -15.60 12.51 -26.80
N ARG A 137 -16.38 12.32 -27.87
CA ARG A 137 -16.86 10.97 -28.26
C ARG A 137 -15.76 10.09 -28.81
N THR A 138 -14.77 10.66 -29.49
CA THR A 138 -13.58 9.91 -29.91
C THR A 138 -12.81 9.38 -28.70
N MET A 139 -12.80 10.12 -27.59
CA MET A 139 -12.18 9.70 -26.33
C MET A 139 -13.09 8.80 -25.45
N GLY A 140 -14.12 8.18 -26.01
CA GLY A 140 -15.03 7.29 -25.28
C GLY A 140 -16.19 7.98 -24.57
N ALA A 141 -16.38 9.28 -24.78
CA ALA A 141 -17.42 10.07 -24.12
C ALA A 141 -17.41 9.99 -22.58
N PRO A 142 -16.24 10.22 -21.92
CA PRO A 142 -16.09 10.09 -20.47
C PRO A 142 -17.09 10.96 -19.72
N VAL A 143 -17.66 10.40 -18.66
CA VAL A 143 -18.60 11.09 -17.78
C VAL A 143 -17.80 11.90 -16.78
N ILE A 144 -18.06 13.20 -16.71
CA ILE A 144 -17.44 14.10 -15.75
C ILE A 144 -18.55 14.86 -15.03
N ASP A 145 -18.50 14.81 -13.70
CA ASP A 145 -19.38 15.57 -12.84
C ASP A 145 -18.81 16.96 -12.55
N GLY A 146 -19.70 17.94 -12.41
CA GLY A 146 -19.31 19.31 -12.12
C GLY A 146 -20.27 20.34 -12.70
N PRO A 147 -20.17 21.60 -12.26
CA PRO A 147 -20.96 22.70 -12.81
C PRO A 147 -20.58 22.98 -14.28
N ALA A 148 -21.48 23.64 -15.02
CA ALA A 148 -21.16 24.08 -16.38
C ALA A 148 -20.02 25.12 -16.32
N PRO A 149 -18.92 24.96 -17.09
CA PRO A 149 -17.72 25.79 -16.94
C PRO A 149 -17.87 27.19 -17.56
N PHE A 150 -18.92 27.44 -18.35
CA PHE A 150 -19.17 28.72 -19.02
C PHE A 150 -20.64 29.12 -18.92
N THR A 151 -20.88 30.43 -18.92
CA THR A 151 -22.22 31.02 -18.72
C THR A 151 -23.17 30.82 -19.91
N ASP A 152 -22.63 30.59 -21.11
CA ASP A 152 -23.38 30.33 -22.34
C ASP A 152 -23.51 28.83 -22.68
N VAL A 153 -23.21 27.95 -21.72
CA VAL A 153 -23.42 26.50 -21.84
C VAL A 153 -24.60 26.09 -20.97
N SER A 154 -25.74 25.83 -21.60
CA SER A 154 -26.94 25.35 -20.91
C SER A 154 -26.72 23.97 -20.28
N ILE A 155 -27.36 23.73 -19.13
CA ILE A 155 -27.38 22.43 -18.44
C ILE A 155 -27.96 21.32 -19.33
N ASP A 156 -28.91 21.66 -20.20
CA ASP A 156 -29.59 20.72 -21.11
C ASP A 156 -28.92 20.64 -22.51
N ALA A 157 -27.79 21.33 -22.72
CA ALA A 157 -27.13 21.34 -24.01
C ALA A 157 -26.48 19.97 -24.32
N PHE A 158 -26.71 19.43 -25.52
CA PHE A 158 -26.14 18.14 -25.94
C PHE A 158 -24.60 18.09 -25.87
N TYR A 159 -23.94 19.25 -25.92
CA TYR A 159 -22.49 19.39 -25.89
C TYR A 159 -21.95 19.73 -24.51
N ARG A 160 -22.80 19.85 -23.47
CA ARG A 160 -22.37 20.27 -22.13
C ARG A 160 -21.25 19.40 -21.59
N ASN A 161 -21.45 18.08 -21.55
CA ASN A 161 -20.47 17.15 -20.98
C ASN A 161 -19.16 17.17 -21.76
N ALA A 162 -19.25 17.30 -23.09
CA ALA A 162 -18.08 17.45 -23.94
C ALA A 162 -17.31 18.75 -23.62
N VAL A 163 -17.99 19.85 -23.37
CA VAL A 163 -17.35 21.13 -23.01
C VAL A 163 -16.72 21.05 -21.61
N LEU A 164 -17.41 20.45 -20.64
CA LEU A 164 -16.87 20.22 -19.30
C LEU A 164 -15.60 19.37 -19.36
N TRP A 165 -15.65 18.24 -20.07
CA TRP A 165 -14.49 17.40 -20.32
C TRP A 165 -13.33 18.14 -20.96
N ALA A 166 -13.59 18.93 -22.00
CA ALA A 166 -12.56 19.67 -22.72
C ALA A 166 -11.92 20.79 -21.88
N VAL A 167 -12.62 21.33 -20.89
CA VAL A 167 -12.03 22.28 -19.93
C VAL A 167 -11.15 21.54 -18.93
N ASN A 168 -11.63 20.44 -18.36
CA ASN A 168 -10.87 19.66 -17.37
C ASN A 168 -9.59 19.03 -17.93
N ASN A 169 -9.53 18.84 -19.26
CA ASN A 169 -8.35 18.31 -19.95
C ASN A 169 -7.52 19.40 -20.66
N ASP A 170 -7.74 20.68 -20.32
CA ASP A 170 -7.02 21.84 -20.89
C ASP A 170 -7.09 21.97 -22.43
N ILE A 171 -8.05 21.31 -23.07
CA ILE A 171 -8.28 21.39 -24.52
C ILE A 171 -8.78 22.79 -24.88
N THR A 172 -9.62 23.41 -24.03
CA THR A 172 -10.17 24.74 -24.27
C THR A 172 -10.30 25.58 -22.99
N THR A 173 -9.91 26.85 -23.06
CA THR A 173 -10.15 27.86 -22.02
C THR A 173 -11.34 28.78 -22.34
N GLY A 174 -12.08 28.49 -23.41
CA GLY A 174 -13.19 29.30 -23.89
C GLY A 174 -12.75 30.39 -24.86
N THR A 175 -13.57 31.42 -25.02
CA THR A 175 -13.30 32.59 -25.90
C THR A 175 -13.07 33.89 -25.12
N GLY A 176 -13.02 33.80 -23.79
CA GLY A 176 -12.86 34.93 -22.86
C GLY A 176 -14.20 35.38 -22.24
N GLY A 177 -14.12 36.15 -21.16
CA GLY A 177 -15.32 36.72 -20.50
C GLY A 177 -16.29 35.70 -19.89
N GLY A 178 -15.85 34.47 -19.62
CA GLY A 178 -16.72 33.39 -19.12
C GLY A 178 -17.60 32.74 -20.18
N TYR A 179 -17.23 32.86 -21.47
CA TYR A 179 -17.96 32.29 -22.60
C TYR A 179 -17.20 31.16 -23.30
N PHE A 180 -17.95 30.16 -23.76
CA PHE A 180 -17.47 29.11 -24.66
C PHE A 180 -17.72 29.44 -26.14
N SER A 181 -18.78 30.20 -26.43
CA SER A 181 -19.30 30.51 -27.78
C SER A 181 -19.67 29.26 -28.61
N PRO A 182 -20.62 28.42 -28.14
CA PRO A 182 -20.90 27.09 -28.72
C PRO A 182 -21.35 27.10 -30.18
N THR A 183 -22.04 28.17 -30.61
CA THR A 183 -22.59 28.31 -31.97
C THR A 183 -21.61 28.95 -32.96
N LYS A 184 -20.49 29.51 -32.48
CA LYS A 184 -19.47 30.12 -33.35
C LYS A 184 -18.79 29.04 -34.18
N THR A 185 -18.56 29.31 -35.47
CA THR A 185 -17.82 28.42 -36.36
C THR A 185 -16.36 28.34 -35.95
N CYS A 186 -15.76 27.15 -36.10
CA CYS A 186 -14.34 26.94 -35.83
C CYS A 186 -13.49 27.17 -37.09
N SER A 187 -12.42 27.96 -36.91
CA SER A 187 -11.40 28.08 -37.94
C SER A 187 -10.49 26.84 -38.00
N ARG A 188 -9.78 26.67 -39.12
CA ARG A 188 -8.77 25.60 -39.31
C ARG A 188 -7.76 25.54 -38.16
N ALA A 189 -7.22 26.69 -37.76
CA ALA A 189 -6.28 26.78 -36.64
C ALA A 189 -6.90 26.32 -35.31
N GLN A 190 -8.14 26.71 -35.03
CA GLN A 190 -8.81 26.33 -33.79
C GLN A 190 -9.06 24.83 -33.72
N ILE A 191 -9.50 24.20 -34.81
CA ILE A 191 -9.69 22.74 -34.85
C ILE A 191 -8.38 22.02 -34.61
N VAL A 192 -7.32 22.40 -35.33
CA VAL A 192 -6.00 21.76 -35.17
C VAL A 192 -5.44 22.00 -33.77
N THR A 193 -5.70 23.15 -33.15
CA THR A 193 -5.29 23.41 -31.75
C THR A 193 -6.04 22.51 -30.76
N PHE A 194 -7.34 22.27 -30.95
CA PHE A 194 -8.08 21.32 -30.12
C PHE A 194 -7.59 19.90 -30.29
N LEU A 195 -7.32 19.47 -31.53
CA LEU A 195 -6.74 18.16 -31.79
C LEU A 195 -5.35 18.05 -31.16
N TYR A 196 -4.49 19.05 -31.34
CA TYR A 196 -3.16 19.06 -30.74
C TYR A 196 -3.21 18.94 -29.22
N ARG A 197 -4.06 19.70 -28.53
CA ARG A 197 -4.18 19.59 -27.07
C ARG A 197 -4.75 18.24 -26.62
N CYS A 198 -5.63 17.66 -27.43
CA CYS A 198 -6.25 16.37 -27.13
C CYS A 198 -5.31 15.18 -27.39
N PHE A 199 -4.49 15.24 -28.45
CA PHE A 199 -3.67 14.11 -28.95
C PHE A 199 -2.16 14.33 -28.78
N ASN A 200 -1.75 15.50 -28.31
CA ASN A 200 -0.36 15.90 -28.06
C ASN A 200 -0.21 16.62 -26.72
N ASN A 201 -1.20 16.50 -25.82
CA ASN A 201 -0.82 16.46 -24.41
C ASN A 201 0.07 15.23 -24.30
N GLU A 202 1.33 15.42 -23.87
CA GLU A 202 2.12 14.29 -23.38
C GLU A 202 1.22 13.64 -22.33
N ALA A 203 0.65 12.47 -22.64
CA ALA A 203 0.03 11.67 -21.62
C ALA A 203 1.09 11.58 -20.52
N SER A 204 0.74 12.05 -19.32
CA SER A 204 1.65 11.89 -18.19
C SER A 204 2.08 10.43 -18.16
N GLU A 205 3.36 10.17 -17.86
CA GLU A 205 3.92 8.82 -17.85
C GLU A 205 2.95 7.83 -17.20
N LEU A 206 2.62 6.75 -17.92
CA LEU A 206 1.79 5.67 -17.39
C LEU A 206 2.50 5.08 -16.18
N LYS A 207 1.85 5.13 -15.02
CA LYS A 207 2.40 4.62 -13.76
C LYS A 207 1.30 3.99 -12.91
N ILE A 208 1.68 3.02 -12.09
CA ILE A 208 0.81 2.44 -11.07
C ILE A 208 0.99 3.23 -9.76
N VAL A 209 -0.12 3.72 -9.22
CA VAL A 209 -0.15 4.53 -7.98
C VAL A 209 -0.71 3.78 -6.78
N VAL A 210 -1.54 2.76 -7.02
CA VAL A 210 -1.95 1.78 -6.00
C VAL A 210 -1.51 0.42 -6.49
N GLN A 211 -0.62 -0.22 -5.72
CA GLN A 211 -0.11 -1.55 -5.99
C GLN A 211 -1.03 -2.58 -5.32
N PRO A 212 -1.12 -3.82 -5.86
CA PRO A 212 -1.67 -4.91 -5.07
C PRO A 212 -0.82 -5.12 -3.81
N GLU A 213 -1.41 -5.78 -2.81
CA GLU A 213 -0.75 -6.11 -1.53
C GLU A 213 -0.66 -7.62 -1.32
N ASP A 214 0.26 -8.03 -0.45
CA ASP A 214 0.39 -9.43 -0.03
C ASP A 214 -0.87 -9.89 0.71
N HIS A 215 -1.23 -11.17 0.55
CA HIS A 215 -2.36 -11.79 1.25
C HIS A 215 -1.92 -12.98 2.08
N TYR A 216 -2.49 -13.14 3.26
CA TYR A 216 -2.22 -14.27 4.15
C TYR A 216 -3.50 -15.04 4.39
N MET A 217 -3.56 -16.27 3.89
CA MET A 217 -4.71 -17.16 4.08
C MET A 217 -4.92 -17.44 5.57
N ARG A 218 -6.17 -17.54 6.03
CA ARG A 218 -6.54 -18.08 7.36
C ARG A 218 -7.26 -19.41 7.25
N GLY A 219 -8.13 -19.54 6.25
CA GLY A 219 -8.91 -20.74 5.95
C GLY A 219 -8.20 -21.68 4.98
N SER A 220 -8.82 -22.85 4.77
CA SER A 220 -8.41 -23.77 3.70
C SER A 220 -8.87 -23.35 2.30
N GLN A 221 -9.72 -22.31 2.22
CA GLN A 221 -10.28 -21.76 0.98
C GLN A 221 -10.77 -20.33 1.25
N GLU A 222 -10.37 -19.38 0.40
CA GLU A 222 -10.75 -17.96 0.48
C GLU A 222 -10.87 -17.34 -0.91
N GLU A 223 -11.78 -16.37 -1.09
CA GLU A 223 -11.79 -15.47 -2.24
C GLU A 223 -10.91 -14.25 -1.93
N VAL A 224 -9.82 -14.10 -2.69
CA VAL A 224 -8.84 -13.04 -2.52
C VAL A 224 -9.00 -12.04 -3.65
N THR A 225 -9.09 -10.74 -3.31
CA THR A 225 -9.22 -9.66 -4.30
C THR A 225 -7.98 -8.79 -4.29
N PHE A 226 -7.41 -8.56 -5.47
CA PHE A 226 -6.30 -7.66 -5.72
C PHE A 226 -6.80 -6.45 -6.49
N SER A 227 -6.36 -5.26 -6.11
CA SER A 227 -6.76 -4.01 -6.77
C SER A 227 -5.53 -3.27 -7.27
N ILE A 228 -5.70 -2.50 -8.34
CA ILE A 228 -4.67 -1.64 -8.91
C ILE A 228 -5.28 -0.30 -9.33
N THR A 229 -4.49 0.77 -9.19
CA THR A 229 -4.85 2.10 -9.71
C THR A 229 -3.69 2.64 -10.52
N ILE A 230 -3.99 3.18 -11.69
CA ILE A 230 -3.02 3.81 -12.58
C ILE A 230 -3.28 5.32 -12.72
N GLU A 231 -2.23 6.04 -13.07
CA GLU A 231 -2.28 7.42 -13.53
C GLU A 231 -1.52 7.56 -14.84
N GLY A 232 -1.96 8.47 -15.70
CA GLY A 232 -1.31 8.74 -16.97
C GLY A 232 -1.57 7.67 -18.04
N GLY A 233 -0.71 7.65 -19.07
CA GLY A 233 -0.91 6.85 -20.28
C GLY A 233 -2.06 7.35 -21.16
N VAL A 234 -2.25 6.67 -22.30
CA VAL A 234 -3.30 7.02 -23.25
C VAL A 234 -4.51 6.08 -23.08
N PRO A 235 -5.71 6.60 -22.75
CA PRO A 235 -6.89 5.78 -22.44
C PRO A 235 -7.31 4.76 -23.50
N ASN A 236 -8.06 3.77 -22.98
CA ASN A 236 -8.13 2.36 -23.37
C ASN A 236 -6.93 1.58 -22.85
N TYR A 237 -7.07 1.10 -21.62
CA TYR A 237 -6.11 0.27 -20.92
C TYR A 237 -6.53 -1.19 -20.99
N TYR A 238 -5.53 -2.07 -21.03
CA TYR A 238 -5.67 -3.51 -20.94
C TYR A 238 -4.97 -3.98 -19.67
N TYR A 239 -5.72 -4.65 -18.79
CA TYR A 239 -5.21 -5.22 -17.55
C TYR A 239 -5.08 -6.73 -17.72
N GLU A 240 -3.87 -7.25 -17.54
CA GLU A 240 -3.58 -8.68 -17.56
C GLU A 240 -3.09 -9.11 -16.17
N TRP A 241 -3.98 -9.75 -15.41
CA TRP A 241 -3.63 -10.32 -14.12
C TRP A 241 -3.00 -11.69 -14.30
N VAL A 242 -1.88 -11.91 -13.61
CA VAL A 242 -1.08 -13.13 -13.69
C VAL A 242 -0.92 -13.73 -12.31
N VAL A 243 -1.27 -15.00 -12.17
CA VAL A 243 -0.99 -15.84 -11.00
C VAL A 243 0.06 -16.89 -11.40
N LEU A 244 1.19 -16.91 -10.72
CA LEU A 244 2.28 -17.85 -11.02
C LEU A 244 2.13 -19.15 -10.22
N TYR A 245 1.85 -20.24 -10.92
CA TYR A 245 1.93 -21.60 -10.38
C TYR A 245 3.22 -22.30 -10.86
N GLU A 246 3.72 -23.32 -10.15
CA GLU A 246 4.89 -24.10 -10.62
C GLU A 246 4.68 -24.71 -12.01
N ASN A 247 3.44 -25.06 -12.35
CA ASN A 247 3.07 -25.67 -13.64
C ASN A 247 2.89 -24.64 -14.78
N GLY A 248 3.10 -23.35 -14.51
CA GLY A 248 2.97 -22.25 -15.46
C GLY A 248 2.02 -21.14 -14.99
N PRO A 249 2.07 -19.95 -15.61
CA PRO A 249 1.20 -18.84 -15.23
C PRO A 249 -0.26 -19.13 -15.62
N TYR A 250 -1.18 -18.76 -14.74
CA TYR A 250 -2.58 -18.53 -15.08
C TYR A 250 -2.76 -17.04 -15.34
N THR A 251 -3.38 -16.68 -16.46
CA THR A 251 -3.53 -15.29 -16.89
C THR A 251 -4.98 -14.97 -17.19
N THR A 252 -5.46 -13.84 -16.68
CA THR A 252 -6.78 -13.28 -16.99
C THR A 252 -6.59 -11.92 -17.63
N LEU A 253 -7.11 -11.75 -18.84
CA LEU A 253 -7.06 -10.49 -19.58
C LEU A 253 -8.43 -9.80 -19.53
N HIS A 254 -8.47 -8.59 -18.97
CA HIS A 254 -9.64 -7.73 -19.03
C HIS A 254 -9.67 -6.96 -20.37
N GLY A 255 -10.88 -6.71 -20.88
CA GLY A 255 -11.06 -5.98 -22.13
C GLY A 255 -10.61 -4.52 -22.01
N ALA A 256 -10.43 -3.86 -23.17
CA ALA A 256 -10.08 -2.44 -23.21
C ALA A 256 -11.10 -1.60 -22.42
N THR A 257 -10.62 -0.82 -21.45
CA THR A 257 -11.45 0.08 -20.65
C THR A 257 -10.82 1.47 -20.51
N SER A 258 -11.65 2.50 -20.33
CA SER A 258 -11.18 3.83 -19.95
C SER A 258 -10.89 3.97 -18.45
N ASP A 259 -11.26 2.96 -17.66
CA ASP A 259 -11.12 2.99 -16.20
C ASP A 259 -9.65 2.90 -15.78
N THR A 260 -9.29 3.73 -14.81
CA THR A 260 -7.95 3.83 -14.21
C THR A 260 -7.77 2.95 -12.98
N GLU A 261 -8.80 2.19 -12.64
CA GLU A 261 -8.84 1.25 -11.52
C GLU A 261 -9.31 -0.10 -12.06
N ASP A 262 -8.74 -1.18 -11.54
CA ASP A 262 -9.15 -2.53 -11.89
C ASP A 262 -8.96 -3.47 -10.70
N GLU A 263 -9.81 -4.49 -10.61
CA GLU A 263 -9.78 -5.47 -9.53
C GLU A 263 -9.85 -6.89 -10.09
N PHE A 264 -9.12 -7.81 -9.44
CA PHE A 264 -9.09 -9.23 -9.77
C PHE A 264 -9.37 -10.06 -8.53
N THR A 265 -10.47 -10.80 -8.54
CA THR A 265 -10.83 -11.76 -7.49
C THR A 265 -10.54 -13.17 -7.96
N VAL A 266 -9.86 -13.96 -7.11
CA VAL A 266 -9.56 -15.37 -7.34
C VAL A 266 -9.84 -16.19 -6.09
N GLU A 267 -10.45 -17.35 -6.26
CA GLU A 267 -10.57 -18.34 -5.19
C GLU A 267 -9.27 -19.12 -5.06
N ILE A 268 -8.68 -19.12 -3.86
CA ILE A 268 -7.45 -19.84 -3.54
C ILE A 268 -7.75 -20.86 -2.44
N THR A 269 -7.22 -22.07 -2.59
CA THR A 269 -7.43 -23.20 -1.67
C THR A 269 -6.11 -23.79 -1.19
N ASP A 270 -6.14 -24.58 -0.11
CA ASP A 270 -4.98 -25.37 0.34
C ASP A 270 -4.44 -26.28 -0.79
N TYR A 271 -5.31 -26.75 -1.70
CA TYR A 271 -4.92 -27.57 -2.85
C TYR A 271 -3.95 -26.83 -3.79
N ASP A 272 -4.13 -25.52 -3.95
CA ASP A 272 -3.27 -24.67 -4.78
C ASP A 272 -1.83 -24.63 -4.25
N PHE A 273 -1.67 -24.61 -2.92
CA PHE A 273 -0.37 -24.67 -2.26
C PHE A 273 0.18 -26.09 -2.14
N ASP A 274 -0.66 -27.11 -1.98
CA ASP A 274 -0.19 -28.50 -1.79
C ASP A 274 0.31 -29.15 -3.09
N ASN A 275 -0.32 -28.83 -4.23
CA ASN A 275 -0.09 -29.57 -5.47
C ASN A 275 0.68 -28.77 -6.53
N PHE A 276 0.76 -27.45 -6.38
CA PHE A 276 1.35 -26.59 -7.38
C PHE A 276 2.43 -25.65 -6.84
N ASN A 277 2.74 -25.74 -5.54
CA ASN A 277 3.68 -24.81 -4.93
C ASN A 277 4.38 -25.36 -3.68
N SER A 278 5.59 -25.85 -3.85
CA SER A 278 6.41 -26.36 -2.75
C SER A 278 6.84 -25.28 -1.73
N THR A 279 6.82 -23.99 -2.08
CA THR A 279 7.17 -22.88 -1.18
C THR A 279 5.98 -22.34 -0.39
N LYS A 280 4.76 -22.85 -0.63
CA LYS A 280 3.52 -22.37 0.01
C LYS A 280 3.24 -20.88 -0.20
N GLU A 281 3.69 -20.34 -1.33
CA GLU A 281 3.65 -18.91 -1.67
C GLU A 281 3.31 -18.72 -3.15
N LEU A 282 2.13 -18.19 -3.47
CA LEU A 282 1.74 -17.88 -4.86
C LEU A 282 2.06 -16.42 -5.19
N ILE A 283 2.60 -16.16 -6.38
CA ILE A 283 2.91 -14.79 -6.81
C ILE A 283 1.81 -14.26 -7.73
N VAL A 284 1.34 -13.05 -7.45
CA VAL A 284 0.33 -12.33 -8.25
C VAL A 284 0.89 -10.98 -8.70
N TYR A 285 0.61 -10.59 -9.94
CA TYR A 285 0.90 -9.24 -10.46
C TYR A 285 -0.01 -8.91 -11.64
N CYS A 286 -0.05 -7.63 -12.02
CA CYS A 286 -0.81 -7.14 -13.17
C CYS A 286 0.12 -6.44 -14.17
N ASN A 287 -0.03 -6.77 -15.45
CA ASN A 287 0.53 -5.98 -16.55
C ASN A 287 -0.56 -5.02 -17.05
N VAL A 288 -0.21 -3.75 -17.19
CA VAL A 288 -1.10 -2.72 -17.73
C VAL A 288 -0.53 -2.21 -19.04
N THR A 289 -1.32 -2.28 -20.11
CA THR A 289 -0.95 -1.75 -21.43
C THR A 289 -1.91 -0.66 -21.85
N ASP A 290 -1.41 0.51 -22.25
CA ASP A 290 -2.24 1.57 -22.83
C ASP A 290 -2.51 1.36 -24.32
N ILE A 291 -3.34 2.21 -24.93
CA ILE A 291 -3.73 2.04 -26.35
C ILE A 291 -2.57 2.27 -27.34
N GLU A 292 -1.52 2.97 -26.91
CA GLU A 292 -0.31 3.17 -27.72
C GLU A 292 0.68 1.99 -27.60
N GLY A 293 0.39 1.03 -26.70
CA GLY A 293 1.22 -0.14 -26.45
C GLY A 293 2.31 0.09 -25.40
N THR A 294 2.20 1.15 -24.59
CA THR A 294 3.06 1.35 -23.42
C THR A 294 2.67 0.36 -22.35
N GLU A 295 3.62 -0.46 -21.90
CA GLU A 295 3.40 -1.51 -20.90
C GLU A 295 4.13 -1.20 -19.60
N ILE A 296 3.43 -1.34 -18.47
CA ILE A 296 4.01 -1.31 -17.12
C ILE A 296 3.51 -2.51 -16.32
N THR A 297 4.27 -2.91 -15.29
CA THR A 297 3.95 -4.07 -14.46
C THR A 297 3.88 -3.66 -12.99
N SER A 298 2.90 -4.18 -12.27
CA SER A 298 2.79 -3.98 -10.82
C SER A 298 3.94 -4.64 -10.06
N ASN A 299 4.03 -4.33 -8.78
CA ASN A 299 4.78 -5.16 -7.86
C ASN A 299 4.24 -6.59 -7.90
N ARG A 300 5.16 -7.54 -7.70
CA ARG A 300 4.80 -8.93 -7.44
C ARG A 300 4.47 -9.05 -5.98
N VAL A 301 3.26 -9.48 -5.69
CA VAL A 301 2.79 -9.74 -4.33
C VAL A 301 2.61 -11.22 -4.11
N SER A 302 2.66 -11.60 -2.84
CA SER A 302 2.63 -12.97 -2.41
C SER A 302 1.32 -13.30 -1.71
N VAL A 303 0.74 -14.43 -2.07
CA VAL A 303 -0.31 -15.09 -1.29
C VAL A 303 0.34 -16.20 -0.49
N TYR A 304 0.37 -16.05 0.82
CA TYR A 304 0.95 -17.02 1.73
C TYR A 304 -0.11 -17.99 2.23
N ALA A 305 0.23 -19.29 2.27
CA ALA A 305 -0.62 -20.29 2.91
C ALA A 305 -0.77 -20.00 4.40
N LYS A 306 -1.86 -20.50 5.01
CA LYS A 306 -2.22 -20.22 6.41
C LYS A 306 -1.16 -20.55 7.46
N GLU A 307 -0.27 -21.50 7.16
CA GLU A 307 0.83 -21.89 8.04
C GLU A 307 1.89 -20.78 8.18
N HIS A 308 1.94 -19.86 7.22
CA HIS A 308 2.82 -18.70 7.21
C HIS A 308 2.11 -17.44 7.73
N TYR A 309 0.88 -17.55 8.26
CA TYR A 309 0.19 -16.43 8.86
C TYR A 309 0.99 -15.92 10.06
N PRO A 310 1.43 -14.64 10.07
CA PRO A 310 2.25 -14.10 11.14
C PRO A 310 1.35 -13.81 12.35
N HIS A 311 1.08 -14.81 13.18
CA HIS A 311 0.23 -14.62 14.37
C HIS A 311 0.87 -13.66 15.37
N LEU A 312 0.06 -12.74 15.90
CA LEU A 312 0.50 -11.78 16.90
C LEU A 312 0.73 -12.50 18.24
N THR A 313 1.92 -12.34 18.82
CA THR A 313 2.30 -12.96 20.10
C THR A 313 3.11 -11.99 20.97
N VAL A 314 2.99 -12.11 22.30
CA VAL A 314 3.86 -11.38 23.24
C VAL A 314 5.11 -12.23 23.48
N VAL A 315 6.28 -11.71 23.12
CA VAL A 315 7.58 -12.40 23.26
C VAL A 315 8.40 -11.89 24.43
N SER A 316 8.16 -10.64 24.85
CA SER A 316 8.66 -10.10 26.12
C SER A 316 7.47 -9.50 26.88
N ASP A 317 7.09 -10.16 27.98
CA ASP A 317 5.93 -9.81 28.80
C ASP A 317 6.34 -8.93 30.00
N LEU A 318 5.37 -8.38 30.72
CA LEU A 318 5.60 -7.45 31.83
C LEU A 318 6.29 -8.11 33.02
N GLU A 319 7.21 -7.39 33.64
CA GLU A 319 7.73 -7.71 34.97
C GLU A 319 6.94 -6.95 36.06
N ASP A 320 6.96 -7.47 37.29
CA ASP A 320 6.42 -6.72 38.43
C ASP A 320 7.32 -5.52 38.71
N TYR A 321 6.72 -4.35 38.95
CA TYR A 321 7.45 -3.14 39.26
C TYR A 321 7.51 -2.91 40.76
N TYR A 322 8.69 -2.53 41.25
CA TYR A 322 8.88 -2.22 42.65
C TYR A 322 9.48 -0.85 42.83
N MET A 323 8.75 0.00 43.55
CA MET A 323 9.21 1.34 43.81
C MET A 323 10.45 1.37 44.71
N LYS A 324 11.31 2.35 44.47
CA LYS A 324 12.58 2.63 45.17
C LYS A 324 12.50 3.90 45.99
N THR A 325 11.66 4.85 45.58
CA THR A 325 11.37 6.11 46.28
C THR A 325 9.89 6.20 46.63
N SER A 326 9.49 7.22 47.39
CA SER A 326 8.07 7.44 47.74
C SER A 326 7.23 7.94 46.56
N GLN A 327 7.87 8.34 45.47
CA GLN A 327 7.25 8.80 44.24
C GLN A 327 8.28 8.68 43.11
N GLU A 328 7.95 7.96 42.05
CA GLU A 328 8.77 7.85 40.85
C GLU A 328 7.96 7.41 39.62
N GLU A 329 8.55 7.66 38.45
CA GLU A 329 8.04 7.20 37.16
C GLU A 329 8.44 5.75 36.92
N ALA A 330 7.48 4.84 37.03
CA ALA A 330 7.65 3.45 36.63
C ALA A 330 7.68 3.33 35.11
N THR A 331 8.51 2.42 34.61
CA THR A 331 8.66 2.15 33.17
C THR A 331 8.38 0.68 32.91
N PHE A 332 7.49 0.41 31.97
CA PHE A 332 7.09 -0.92 31.54
C PHE A 332 7.36 -1.06 30.05
N THR A 333 8.07 -2.11 29.65
CA THR A 333 8.39 -2.38 28.24
C THR A 333 7.89 -3.76 27.89
N ILE A 334 7.31 -3.90 26.70
CA ILE A 334 6.94 -5.18 26.11
C ILE A 334 7.47 -5.28 24.70
N GLU A 335 7.54 -6.51 24.21
CA GLU A 335 7.88 -6.84 22.83
C GLU A 335 6.90 -7.87 22.29
N VAL A 336 6.42 -7.63 21.07
CA VAL A 336 5.57 -8.56 20.33
C VAL A 336 6.30 -9.10 19.10
N ASP A 337 5.89 -10.27 18.63
CA ASP A 337 6.27 -10.79 17.32
C ASP A 337 5.04 -11.19 16.50
N GLY A 338 5.23 -11.29 15.19
CA GLY A 338 4.14 -11.45 14.23
C GLY A 338 3.20 -10.23 14.16
N GLY A 339 1.97 -10.46 13.72
CA GLY A 339 0.95 -9.46 13.44
C GLY A 339 1.31 -8.49 12.31
N PHE A 340 0.39 -7.56 12.04
CA PHE A 340 0.52 -6.53 11.00
C PHE A 340 0.55 -5.12 11.60
N ALA A 341 1.63 -4.39 11.33
CA ALA A 341 1.75 -2.98 11.70
C ALA A 341 0.74 -2.11 10.91
N PRO A 342 0.29 -0.96 11.46
CA PRO A 342 0.62 -0.45 12.80
C PRO A 342 -0.07 -1.25 13.92
N TYR A 343 0.59 -1.35 15.08
CA TYR A 343 0.03 -1.96 16.28
C TYR A 343 -0.60 -0.89 17.18
N SER A 344 -1.75 -1.21 17.76
CA SER A 344 -2.39 -0.45 18.83
C SER A 344 -2.03 -1.04 20.19
N TYR A 345 -1.30 -0.28 20.99
CA TYR A 345 -0.92 -0.63 22.36
C TYR A 345 -1.81 0.14 23.34
N THR A 346 -2.72 -0.57 24.02
CA THR A 346 -3.60 -0.02 25.05
C THR A 346 -3.10 -0.41 26.43
N TRP A 347 -2.38 0.51 27.06
CA TRP A 347 -1.89 0.37 28.43
C TRP A 347 -2.98 0.70 29.43
N THR A 348 -3.14 -0.13 30.45
CA THR A 348 -4.19 0.01 31.46
C THR A 348 -3.60 -0.16 32.84
N VAL A 349 -3.87 0.80 33.73
CA VAL A 349 -3.60 0.68 35.17
C VAL A 349 -4.89 0.28 35.87
N LEU A 350 -4.80 -0.77 36.67
CA LEU A 350 -5.85 -1.26 37.54
C LEU A 350 -5.49 -0.98 39.00
N CYS A 351 -6.42 -0.39 39.75
CA CYS A 351 -6.34 -0.28 41.20
C CYS A 351 -7.52 -1.04 41.83
N ASP A 352 -7.24 -2.01 42.69
CA ASP A 352 -8.20 -2.96 43.27
C ASP A 352 -9.13 -3.62 42.23
N GLY A 353 -8.59 -3.85 41.01
CA GLY A 353 -9.30 -4.45 39.88
C GLY A 353 -10.13 -3.48 39.05
N GLU A 354 -10.20 -2.20 39.40
CA GLU A 354 -10.88 -1.16 38.62
C GLU A 354 -9.89 -0.39 37.74
N VAL A 355 -10.31 -0.08 36.51
CA VAL A 355 -9.52 0.73 35.57
C VAL A 355 -9.48 2.17 36.07
N THR A 356 -8.29 2.64 36.44
CA THR A 356 -8.06 4.02 36.89
C THR A 356 -7.38 4.88 35.84
N TYR A 357 -6.60 4.26 34.95
CA TYR A 357 -5.89 4.94 33.88
C TYR A 357 -5.80 4.08 32.61
N THR A 358 -5.84 4.74 31.45
CA THR A 358 -5.63 4.09 30.15
C THR A 358 -4.89 5.03 29.20
N GLU A 359 -3.93 4.51 28.47
CA GLU A 359 -3.20 5.20 27.41
C GLU A 359 -3.17 4.34 26.15
N ASN A 360 -3.37 4.95 24.99
CA ASN A 360 -3.31 4.28 23.70
C ASN A 360 -2.15 4.85 22.89
N ASP A 361 -1.34 3.97 22.34
CA ASP A 361 -0.27 4.31 21.43
C ASP A 361 -0.41 3.52 20.12
N LEU A 362 -0.13 4.16 18.98
CA LEU A 362 -0.14 3.55 17.66
C LEU A 362 1.28 3.60 17.12
N SER A 363 1.85 2.44 16.81
CA SER A 363 3.25 2.35 16.41
C SER A 363 3.47 1.21 15.42
N ASP A 364 4.38 1.43 14.46
CA ASP A 364 4.87 0.37 13.58
C ASP A 364 5.94 -0.51 14.26
N GLU A 365 6.43 -0.07 15.43
CA GLU A 365 7.45 -0.78 16.21
C GLU A 365 6.83 -1.94 17.00
N LYS A 366 7.56 -3.06 17.03
CA LYS A 366 7.23 -4.28 17.80
C LYS A 366 7.53 -4.16 19.29
N THR A 367 8.28 -3.14 19.71
CA THR A 367 8.56 -2.84 21.10
C THR A 367 7.79 -1.59 21.49
N ASN A 368 7.13 -1.62 22.65
CA ASN A 368 6.43 -0.46 23.19
C ASN A 368 6.77 -0.25 24.67
N THR A 369 6.85 1.01 25.09
CA THR A 369 7.20 1.39 26.46
C THR A 369 6.19 2.37 27.03
N PHE A 370 5.62 2.01 28.17
CA PHE A 370 4.71 2.84 28.94
C PHE A 370 5.41 3.36 30.19
N LYS A 371 5.10 4.61 30.54
CA LYS A 371 5.63 5.25 31.73
C LYS A 371 4.52 5.89 32.53
N HIS A 372 4.51 5.65 33.84
CA HIS A 372 3.48 6.17 34.73
C HIS A 372 4.08 6.49 36.09
N GLU A 373 3.69 7.62 36.65
CA GLU A 373 4.10 8.02 37.99
C GLU A 373 3.24 7.30 39.03
N PHE A 374 3.90 6.67 40.01
CA PHE A 374 3.25 6.12 41.19
C PHE A 374 3.84 6.77 42.44
N SER A 375 3.04 6.86 43.49
CA SER A 375 3.42 7.43 44.79
C SER A 375 2.95 6.52 45.93
N ASP A 376 3.55 6.66 47.12
CA ASP A 376 3.10 5.93 48.32
C ASP A 376 1.62 6.22 48.64
N TYR A 377 1.09 7.38 48.27
CA TYR A 377 -0.32 7.73 48.48
C TYR A 377 -1.27 6.82 47.71
N ASP A 378 -0.88 6.34 46.53
CA ASP A 378 -1.69 5.39 45.77
C ASP A 378 -1.88 4.08 46.55
N PHE A 379 -0.90 3.70 47.38
CA PHE A 379 -0.95 2.50 48.22
C PHE A 379 -1.61 2.73 49.59
N ASP A 380 -1.87 3.98 49.97
CA ASP A 380 -2.73 4.29 51.12
C ASP A 380 -4.21 4.02 50.77
N ASP A 381 -4.59 4.27 49.51
CA ASP A 381 -5.96 4.15 49.02
C ASP A 381 -6.25 2.78 48.38
N TYR A 382 -5.26 2.14 47.76
CA TYR A 382 -5.42 0.88 47.02
C TYR A 382 -4.53 -0.25 47.56
N ARG A 383 -5.04 -1.48 47.54
CA ARG A 383 -4.32 -2.67 48.03
C ARG A 383 -3.61 -3.43 46.93
N ASP A 384 -4.15 -3.40 45.72
CA ASP A 384 -3.62 -4.07 44.55
C ASP A 384 -3.53 -3.07 43.39
N ILE A 385 -2.32 -2.83 42.90
CA ILE A 385 -2.09 -1.98 41.73
C ILE A 385 -1.38 -2.84 40.69
N SER A 386 -1.91 -2.87 39.48
CA SER A 386 -1.30 -3.62 38.39
C SER A 386 -1.43 -2.90 37.04
N VAL A 387 -0.51 -3.21 36.14
CA VAL A 387 -0.48 -2.67 34.78
C VAL A 387 -0.55 -3.83 33.79
N TYR A 388 -1.33 -3.67 32.72
CA TYR A 388 -1.28 -4.58 31.58
C TYR A 388 -1.42 -3.81 30.27
N CYS A 389 -1.01 -4.43 29.17
CA CYS A 389 -1.20 -3.91 27.82
C CYS A 389 -2.09 -4.86 27.02
N THR A 390 -3.05 -4.29 26.30
CA THR A 390 -3.77 -4.99 25.22
C THR A 390 -3.17 -4.54 23.91
N ILE A 391 -2.70 -5.49 23.10
CA ILE A 391 -2.07 -5.22 21.80
C ILE A 391 -3.00 -5.74 20.72
N MET A 392 -3.31 -4.88 19.76
CA MET A 392 -4.09 -5.23 18.58
C MET A 392 -3.29 -4.86 17.34
N ASP A 393 -3.19 -5.77 16.37
CA ASP A 393 -2.58 -5.44 15.08
C ASP A 393 -3.59 -4.75 14.14
N GLN A 394 -3.12 -4.12 13.06
CA GLN A 394 -3.98 -3.52 12.04
C GLN A 394 -3.78 -4.21 10.70
N HIS A 395 -4.43 -5.35 10.55
CA HIS A 395 -4.62 -5.94 9.23
C HIS A 395 -5.75 -5.19 8.49
N ALA A 396 -5.61 -5.00 7.17
CA ALA A 396 -6.48 -4.13 6.34
C ALA A 396 -7.98 -4.49 6.30
N ASN A 397 -8.37 -5.62 6.91
CA ASN A 397 -9.74 -6.11 7.02
C ASN A 397 -10.12 -6.34 8.49
N SER A 398 -11.39 -6.63 8.80
CA SER A 398 -11.94 -6.85 10.16
C SER A 398 -11.36 -8.04 10.96
N ASN A 399 -10.12 -8.43 10.68
CA ASN A 399 -9.43 -9.65 11.07
C ASN A 399 -8.22 -9.36 11.99
N ALA A 400 -8.20 -8.20 12.63
CA ALA A 400 -7.17 -7.84 13.60
C ALA A 400 -7.08 -8.89 14.74
N GLU A 401 -5.88 -9.33 15.06
CA GLU A 401 -5.60 -10.15 16.23
C GLU A 401 -5.42 -9.27 17.46
N THR A 402 -5.85 -9.78 18.61
CA THR A 402 -5.66 -9.10 19.89
C THR A 402 -5.04 -10.06 20.89
N VAL A 403 -3.92 -9.65 21.47
CA VAL A 403 -3.26 -10.33 22.58
C VAL A 403 -3.20 -9.42 23.79
N LYS A 404 -3.05 -10.01 24.97
CA LYS A 404 -2.87 -9.28 26.22
C LYS A 404 -1.61 -9.77 26.90
N THR A 405 -0.88 -8.84 27.49
CA THR A 405 0.20 -9.17 28.43
C THR A 405 -0.41 -9.81 29.67
N ARG A 406 0.43 -10.44 30.50
CA ARG A 406 0.05 -10.63 31.90
C ARG A 406 -0.11 -9.26 32.60
N HIS A 407 -0.64 -9.29 33.82
CA HIS A 407 -0.64 -8.11 34.68
C HIS A 407 0.71 -8.03 35.42
N GLY A 408 1.45 -6.94 35.26
CA GLY A 408 2.61 -6.61 36.10
C GLY A 408 2.14 -5.91 37.37
N ALA A 409 2.35 -6.52 38.53
CA ALA A 409 1.98 -5.91 39.80
C ALA A 409 2.93 -4.76 40.14
N VAL A 410 2.40 -3.68 40.72
CA VAL A 410 3.17 -2.53 41.19
C VAL A 410 3.17 -2.55 42.71
N TRP A 411 4.35 -2.43 43.29
CA TRP A 411 4.55 -2.54 44.73
C TRP A 411 5.24 -1.30 45.29
N SER A 412 4.74 -0.81 46.42
CA SER A 412 5.37 0.31 47.14
C SER A 412 6.78 -0.06 47.63
N LYS A 413 7.59 0.97 47.90
CA LYS A 413 8.95 0.79 48.43
C LYS A 413 8.99 0.05 49.78
N ASP A 414 7.91 0.18 50.56
CA ASP A 414 7.80 -0.39 51.92
C ASP A 414 7.26 -1.83 51.91
N THR A 415 6.85 -2.34 50.75
CA THR A 415 6.37 -3.72 50.58
C THR A 415 7.46 -4.73 50.96
N PHE A 416 7.22 -5.50 52.03
CA PHE A 416 8.15 -6.50 52.54
C PHE A 416 8.23 -7.72 51.61
N ARG A 417 9.41 -7.94 51.00
CA ARG A 417 9.62 -8.97 49.97
C ARG A 417 11.07 -9.40 49.83
N ILE A 418 11.30 -10.46 49.05
CA ILE A 418 12.63 -10.89 48.62
C ILE A 418 13.02 -10.08 47.38
N ALA A 419 13.98 -9.18 47.52
CA ALA A 419 14.52 -8.35 46.44
C ALA A 419 15.69 -9.01 45.69
N ALA A 420 16.33 -10.04 46.26
CA ALA A 420 17.25 -10.92 45.53
C ALA A 420 17.15 -12.33 46.11
N GLN A 421 16.93 -13.31 45.22
CA GLN A 421 16.83 -14.72 45.55
C GLN A 421 18.24 -15.33 45.68
N PRO A 422 18.42 -16.36 46.53
CA PRO A 422 19.62 -17.18 46.48
C PRO A 422 19.75 -17.78 45.08
N GLN A 423 20.96 -17.82 44.55
CA GLN A 423 21.26 -18.38 43.22
C GLN A 423 21.75 -19.81 43.37
N ASP A 424 21.48 -20.65 42.38
CA ASP A 424 22.09 -21.99 42.32
C ASP A 424 23.62 -21.87 42.24
N HIS A 425 24.33 -22.77 42.92
CA HIS A 425 25.78 -22.83 42.93
C HIS A 425 26.27 -24.15 42.34
N GLN A 426 27.13 -24.07 41.32
CA GLN A 426 27.79 -25.22 40.72
C GLN A 426 29.13 -25.47 41.44
N MET A 427 29.29 -26.63 42.08
CA MET A 427 30.52 -26.93 42.80
C MET A 427 31.70 -27.12 41.86
N THR A 428 32.84 -26.51 42.19
CA THR A 428 34.09 -26.66 41.43
C THR A 428 34.96 -27.78 41.99
N TYR A 429 34.88 -28.01 43.30
CA TYR A 429 35.61 -29.02 44.06
C TYR A 429 34.65 -29.86 44.89
N SER A 430 35.05 -31.09 45.24
CA SER A 430 34.23 -32.00 46.06
C SER A 430 34.04 -31.54 47.50
N GLN A 431 34.79 -30.53 47.96
CA GLN A 431 34.71 -29.95 49.31
C GLN A 431 34.90 -28.43 49.19
N GLU A 432 33.81 -27.72 48.88
CA GLU A 432 33.80 -26.28 48.67
C GLU A 432 32.78 -25.63 49.60
N ASN A 433 33.15 -24.52 50.23
CA ASN A 433 32.19 -23.71 50.97
C ASN A 433 31.37 -22.88 49.98
N VAL A 434 30.06 -22.88 50.14
CA VAL A 434 29.11 -22.22 49.24
C VAL A 434 28.45 -21.05 49.95
N GLU A 435 28.37 -19.89 49.30
CA GLU A 435 27.69 -18.72 49.86
C GLU A 435 26.34 -18.51 49.19
N PHE A 436 25.28 -18.40 50.00
CA PHE A 436 23.97 -17.95 49.53
C PHE A 436 23.64 -16.57 50.07
N THR A 437 23.20 -15.69 49.18
CA THR A 437 22.81 -14.32 49.53
C THR A 437 21.32 -14.14 49.31
N VAL A 438 20.66 -13.54 50.29
CA VAL A 438 19.30 -13.03 50.15
C VAL A 438 19.31 -11.53 50.41
N LYS A 439 18.56 -10.79 49.59
CA LYS A 439 18.25 -9.38 49.84
C LYS A 439 16.76 -9.23 50.04
N VAL A 440 16.35 -8.44 51.02
CA VAL A 440 14.97 -8.04 51.25
C VAL A 440 14.74 -6.61 50.77
N GLY A 441 13.53 -6.34 50.30
CA GLY A 441 13.03 -5.00 50.03
C GLY A 441 11.88 -4.69 50.99
N GLY A 442 11.72 -3.43 51.38
CA GLY A 442 10.66 -2.98 52.28
C GLY A 442 10.70 -3.62 53.67
N GLY A 443 9.54 -3.64 54.35
CA GLY A 443 9.41 -4.15 55.72
C GLY A 443 10.10 -3.26 56.76
N THR A 444 9.98 -3.65 58.03
CA THR A 444 10.58 -2.88 59.14
C THR A 444 11.77 -3.64 59.72
N ALA A 445 12.97 -3.05 59.64
CA ALA A 445 14.14 -3.59 60.32
C ALA A 445 13.99 -3.55 61.86
N PRO A 446 14.66 -4.43 62.61
CA PRO A 446 15.59 -5.46 62.13
C PRO A 446 14.88 -6.65 61.49
N TYR A 447 15.57 -7.32 60.57
CA TYR A 447 15.10 -8.55 59.93
C TYR A 447 15.73 -9.77 60.60
N THR A 448 14.95 -10.82 60.73
CA THR A 448 15.38 -12.12 61.22
C THR A 448 15.47 -13.08 60.04
N TYR A 449 16.67 -13.52 59.69
CA TYR A 449 16.91 -14.49 58.63
C TYR A 449 17.07 -15.88 59.25
N THR A 450 16.23 -16.82 58.83
CA THR A 450 16.29 -18.22 59.23
C THR A 450 16.49 -19.07 57.97
N TRP A 451 17.61 -19.77 57.90
CA TRP A 451 17.97 -20.60 56.74
C TRP A 451 17.64 -22.06 56.99
N TYR A 452 17.22 -22.74 55.92
CA TYR A 452 16.82 -24.14 55.90
C TYR A 452 17.55 -24.86 54.77
N THR A 453 17.87 -26.13 55.00
CA THR A 453 18.36 -27.02 53.94
C THR A 453 17.31 -28.09 53.62
N LEU A 454 17.29 -28.48 52.35
CA LEU A 454 16.46 -29.52 51.78
C LEU A 454 17.38 -30.61 51.25
N TYR A 455 17.25 -31.81 51.79
CA TYR A 455 17.94 -33.00 51.27
C TYR A 455 16.97 -33.80 50.42
N ASP A 456 17.40 -34.15 49.20
CA ASP A 456 16.63 -34.95 48.24
C ASP A 456 15.18 -34.44 48.03
N ASN A 457 14.98 -33.11 48.12
CA ASN A 457 13.70 -32.41 47.97
C ASN A 457 12.58 -32.80 48.97
N GLU A 458 12.85 -33.59 50.00
CA GLU A 458 11.81 -34.11 50.91
C GLU A 458 12.12 -33.91 52.41
N GLU A 459 13.38 -33.91 52.83
CA GLU A 459 13.74 -33.76 54.25
C GLU A 459 14.24 -32.34 54.55
N ILE A 460 13.48 -31.61 55.38
CA ILE A 460 13.85 -30.27 55.88
C ILE A 460 14.61 -30.45 57.18
N ALA A 461 15.92 -30.25 57.16
CA ALA A 461 16.68 -30.04 58.39
C ALA A 461 16.77 -28.53 58.65
N GLU A 462 16.25 -28.08 59.79
CA GLU A 462 16.48 -26.71 60.24
C GLU A 462 17.95 -26.55 60.64
N ILE A 463 18.80 -26.09 59.73
CA ILE A 463 20.13 -25.58 60.11
C ILE A 463 19.94 -24.18 60.69
N SER A 464 19.42 -24.12 61.92
CA SER A 464 18.94 -22.90 62.60
C SER A 464 20.05 -21.89 62.91
N SER A 465 20.57 -21.20 61.89
CA SER A 465 21.28 -19.94 62.08
C SER A 465 20.26 -18.80 61.99
N THR A 466 19.63 -18.48 63.11
CA THR A 466 18.73 -17.32 63.20
C THR A 466 19.57 -16.08 63.51
N THR A 467 19.68 -15.17 62.55
CA THR A 467 20.42 -13.91 62.76
C THR A 467 19.50 -12.73 62.56
N THR A 468 19.46 -11.86 63.57
CA THR A 468 18.77 -10.57 63.50
C THR A 468 19.77 -9.51 63.03
N VAL A 469 19.53 -8.92 61.86
CA VAL A 469 20.40 -7.89 61.29
C VAL A 469 19.59 -6.65 60.88
N ASN A 470 20.19 -5.48 61.00
CA ASN A 470 19.64 -4.22 60.47
C ASN A 470 19.90 -4.05 58.97
N SER A 471 20.65 -4.98 58.36
CA SER A 471 20.96 -4.99 56.93
C SER A 471 19.80 -5.61 56.14
N SER A 472 19.47 -5.02 54.99
CA SER A 472 18.55 -5.60 54.03
C SER A 472 19.16 -6.77 53.23
N THR A 473 20.47 -7.01 53.36
CA THR A 473 21.17 -8.10 52.68
C THR A 473 21.88 -8.96 53.69
N PHE A 474 21.73 -10.28 53.56
CA PHE A 474 22.43 -11.24 54.38
C PHE A 474 22.97 -12.37 53.51
N THR A 475 24.27 -12.62 53.65
CA THR A 475 24.99 -13.71 52.99
C THR A 475 25.37 -14.72 54.06
N ARG A 476 25.10 -15.99 53.79
CA ARG A 476 25.49 -17.11 54.64
C ARG A 476 26.39 -18.04 53.86
N GLU A 477 27.52 -18.37 54.47
CA GLU A 477 28.41 -19.44 54.05
C GLU A 477 27.90 -20.78 54.61
N PHE A 478 27.91 -21.81 53.76
CA PHE A 478 27.59 -23.20 54.06
C PHE A 478 28.83 -24.04 53.78
N THR A 479 29.14 -24.95 54.68
CA THR A 479 30.35 -25.78 54.63
C THR A 479 30.03 -27.18 54.14
N ASP A 480 31.07 -27.95 53.76
CA ASP A 480 30.95 -29.35 53.35
C ASP A 480 30.17 -30.23 54.37
N TYR A 481 30.26 -29.90 55.67
CA TYR A 481 29.49 -30.56 56.73
C TYR A 481 27.98 -30.30 56.68
N ASP A 482 27.55 -29.20 56.07
CA ASP A 482 26.14 -28.86 55.91
C ASP A 482 25.47 -29.64 54.76
N PHE A 483 26.23 -30.49 54.05
CA PHE A 483 25.79 -31.21 52.84
C PHE A 483 25.91 -32.76 52.93
N ASP A 484 26.39 -33.29 54.07
CA ASP A 484 26.57 -34.72 54.46
C ASP A 484 26.09 -35.79 53.44
N ASP A 485 26.95 -36.26 52.53
CA ASP A 485 26.73 -37.38 51.59
C ASP A 485 25.47 -37.31 50.66
N TYR A 486 24.73 -36.20 50.64
CA TYR A 486 23.51 -36.07 49.82
C TYR A 486 23.82 -35.56 48.40
N ASN A 487 23.13 -36.14 47.40
CA ASN A 487 23.37 -35.83 45.99
C ASN A 487 22.67 -34.54 45.51
N ASN A 488 21.70 -34.03 46.27
CA ASN A 488 21.00 -32.79 45.93
C ASN A 488 20.65 -32.02 47.21
N VAL A 489 21.25 -30.83 47.37
CA VAL A 489 20.99 -29.96 48.51
C VAL A 489 20.42 -28.64 48.05
N GLY A 490 19.19 -28.34 48.49
CA GLY A 490 18.55 -27.06 48.31
C GLY A 490 18.67 -26.20 49.56
N VAL A 491 18.83 -24.89 49.40
CA VAL A 491 18.91 -23.93 50.49
C VAL A 491 17.85 -22.85 50.28
N TYR A 492 17.07 -22.54 51.32
CA TYR A 492 16.15 -21.40 51.28
C TYR A 492 16.14 -20.64 52.61
N CYS A 493 15.70 -19.39 52.57
CA CYS A 493 15.63 -18.52 53.72
C CYS A 493 14.19 -18.09 53.99
N VAL A 494 13.78 -18.15 55.25
CA VAL A 494 12.57 -17.51 55.78
C VAL A 494 13.01 -16.24 56.49
N ILE A 495 12.47 -15.10 56.08
CA ILE A 495 12.83 -13.79 56.62
C ILE A 495 11.61 -13.22 57.31
N LYS A 496 11.80 -12.79 58.55
CA LYS A 496 10.78 -12.12 59.35
C LYS A 496 11.18 -10.68 59.66
N ASP A 497 10.29 -9.71 59.42
CA ASP A 497 10.54 -8.31 59.78
C ASP A 497 10.23 -8.04 61.27
N ALA A 498 10.52 -6.82 61.76
CA ALA A 498 10.28 -6.41 63.14
C ALA A 498 8.79 -6.35 63.52
N LYS A 499 7.89 -6.23 62.53
CA LYS A 499 6.43 -6.27 62.72
C LYS A 499 5.91 -7.71 62.78
N GLY A 500 6.76 -8.68 62.45
CA GLY A 500 6.49 -10.10 62.50
C GLY A 500 5.93 -10.68 61.20
N ASN A 501 5.93 -9.92 60.12
CA ASN A 501 5.59 -10.41 58.78
C ASN A 501 6.69 -11.35 58.30
N THR A 502 6.34 -12.39 57.56
CA THR A 502 7.27 -13.42 57.11
C THR A 502 7.18 -13.61 55.60
N ILE A 503 8.34 -13.75 54.95
CA ILE A 503 8.49 -14.07 53.53
C ILE A 503 9.50 -15.20 53.38
N THR A 504 9.38 -15.99 52.31
CA THR A 504 10.27 -17.13 52.04
C THR A 504 10.92 -16.96 50.68
N SER A 505 12.24 -17.18 50.60
CA SER A 505 12.96 -17.17 49.34
C SER A 505 12.63 -18.41 48.50
N LYS A 506 12.95 -18.35 47.20
CA LYS A 506 13.12 -19.55 46.38
C LYS A 506 14.29 -20.38 46.92
N ILE A 507 14.36 -21.63 46.47
CA ILE A 507 15.45 -22.54 46.78
C ILE A 507 16.62 -22.21 45.84
N GLY A 508 17.81 -22.01 46.39
CA GLY A 508 19.07 -22.05 45.67
C GLY A 508 19.70 -23.43 45.86
N ASN A 509 19.99 -24.13 44.77
CA ASN A 509 20.50 -25.49 44.79
C ASN A 509 22.02 -25.51 44.75
N VAL A 510 22.63 -26.40 45.53
CA VAL A 510 24.03 -26.79 45.37
C VAL A 510 24.06 -27.95 44.38
N ILE A 511 24.65 -27.71 43.21
CA ILE A 511 24.71 -28.68 42.13
C ILE A 511 26.11 -29.31 42.18
N PRO A 512 26.20 -30.63 42.47
CA PRO A 512 27.47 -31.33 42.53
C PRO A 512 28.19 -31.31 41.18
N LYS A 513 29.51 -31.47 41.24
CA LYS A 513 30.39 -31.55 40.08
C LYS A 513 30.16 -32.79 39.21
#